data_AF-T0HH39-F1
#
_entry.id   AF-T0HH39-F1
#
_cell.length_a   1.000
_cell.length_b   1.000
_cell.length_c   1.000
_cell.angle_alpha   90.00
_cell.angle_beta   90.00
_cell.angle_gamma   90.00
#
_symmetry.space_group_name_H-M   'P 1'
#
loop_
_entity.id
_entity.type
_entity.pdbx_description
1 polymer ?
#
loop_
_entity_poly.entity_id
_entity_poly.type
_entity_poly.pdbx_seq_one_letter_code
_entity_poly.pdbx_strand_id
1 'polypeptide(L)'
;MAGQIQRTRGKDAYRRAAHVGRLRNTVAPAITGTAQVGETLSVADGTWAGPARSFSRQWLRDGAPIPSASGATYELVEGDEGAVIACVVTATANANIAGAGAQVKATSNATAPIEAAA
;
A
#
# COMPACT_ATOMS: atom_id res chain seq x y z
N MET A 1 8.14 0.66 -56.67
CA MET A 1 8.18 1.85 -55.79
C MET A 1 6.74 2.22 -55.45
N ALA A 2 6.25 1.74 -54.30
CA ALA A 2 4.99 2.21 -53.70
C ALA A 2 5.03 1.83 -52.21
N GLY A 3 5.34 2.81 -51.36
CA GLY A 3 5.45 2.64 -49.91
C GLY A 3 4.09 2.44 -49.27
N GLN A 4 3.91 1.29 -48.63
CA GLN A 4 2.78 1.10 -47.72
C GLN A 4 3.11 1.75 -46.38
N ILE A 5 2.59 2.96 -46.18
CA ILE A 5 2.63 3.65 -44.89
C ILE A 5 1.62 2.95 -43.98
N GLN A 6 2.10 1.99 -43.20
CA GLN A 6 1.38 1.40 -42.06
C GLN A 6 1.09 2.54 -41.06
N ARG A 7 -0.11 3.14 -41.13
CA ARG A 7 -0.59 4.11 -40.15
C ARG A 7 -1.04 3.39 -38.88
N THR A 8 -0.10 2.89 -38.09
CA THR A 8 -0.38 2.33 -36.75
C THR A 8 -0.10 3.34 -35.65
N ARG A 9 -0.69 4.54 -35.77
CA ARG A 9 -0.58 5.60 -34.74
C ARG A 9 -1.15 5.20 -33.37
N GLY A 10 -1.97 4.14 -33.31
CA GLY A 10 -2.57 3.65 -32.06
C GLY A 10 -1.77 2.56 -31.31
N LYS A 11 -0.86 1.85 -32.00
CA LYS A 11 -0.16 0.66 -31.43
C LYS A 11 1.17 1.05 -30.75
N ASP A 12 1.86 2.03 -31.32
CA ASP A 12 3.15 2.50 -30.79
C ASP A 12 2.98 3.46 -29.61
N ALA A 13 1.81 4.10 -29.51
CA ALA A 13 1.37 4.81 -28.31
C ALA A 13 1.17 3.84 -27.12
N TYR A 14 0.74 2.60 -27.38
CA TYR A 14 0.58 1.57 -26.34
C TYR A 14 1.93 1.11 -25.77
N ARG A 15 2.98 0.99 -26.59
CA ARG A 15 4.33 0.56 -26.14
C ARG A 15 5.07 1.60 -25.30
N ARG A 16 4.79 2.89 -25.50
CA ARG A 16 5.34 3.99 -24.68
C ARG A 16 4.50 4.26 -23.42
N ALA A 17 3.18 4.11 -23.49
CA ALA A 17 2.30 4.23 -22.32
C ALA A 17 2.40 3.02 -21.36
N ALA A 18 2.71 1.82 -21.87
CA ALA A 18 2.95 0.63 -21.05
C ALA A 18 4.33 0.60 -20.36
N HIS A 19 5.25 1.50 -20.73
CA HIS A 19 6.60 1.57 -20.14
C HIS A 19 6.63 2.28 -18.78
N VAL A 20 5.63 3.11 -18.48
CA VAL A 20 5.37 3.58 -17.11
C VAL A 20 4.56 2.46 -16.44
N GLY A 21 5.24 1.38 -16.07
CA GLY A 21 4.61 0.12 -15.67
C GLY A 21 3.46 0.31 -14.67
N ARG A 22 2.38 -0.47 -14.81
CA ARG A 22 1.21 -0.37 -13.93
C ARG A 22 1.61 -0.39 -12.46
N LEU A 23 1.04 0.54 -11.68
CA LEU A 23 1.20 0.57 -10.23
C LEU A 23 0.82 -0.79 -9.65
N ARG A 24 1.73 -1.39 -8.90
CA ARG A 24 1.49 -2.65 -8.19
C ARG A 24 2.44 -2.78 -7.01
N ASN A 25 1.98 -3.46 -5.97
CA ASN A 25 2.86 -3.90 -4.88
C ASN A 25 3.73 -5.08 -5.36
N THR A 26 5.01 -5.06 -5.02
CA THR A 26 5.95 -6.17 -5.30
C THR A 26 6.51 -6.80 -4.03
N VAL A 27 6.52 -6.05 -2.92
CA VAL A 27 6.81 -6.56 -1.58
C VAL A 27 5.76 -5.98 -0.63
N ALA A 28 5.08 -6.85 0.10
CA ALA A 28 4.02 -6.45 1.01
C ALA A 28 4.54 -5.50 2.11
N PRO A 29 3.67 -4.61 2.64
CA PRO A 29 3.96 -3.88 3.87
C PRO A 29 4.31 -4.83 5.02
N ALA A 30 5.11 -4.38 5.97
CA ALA A 30 5.51 -5.18 7.12
C ALA A 30 5.37 -4.40 8.42
N ILE A 31 4.73 -5.00 9.42
CA ILE A 31 4.64 -4.49 10.79
C ILE A 31 5.78 -5.07 11.63
N THR A 32 6.43 -4.21 12.40
CA THR A 32 7.45 -4.55 13.39
C THR A 32 7.12 -3.90 14.73
N GLY A 33 7.50 -4.55 15.83
CA GLY A 33 7.25 -4.08 17.20
C GLY A 33 6.76 -5.23 18.07
N THR A 34 6.58 -4.94 19.35
CA THR A 34 6.06 -5.90 20.33
C THR A 34 4.54 -5.79 20.37
N ALA A 35 3.85 -6.93 20.31
CA ALA A 35 2.39 -7.00 20.37
C ALA A 35 1.91 -6.95 21.82
N GLN A 36 2.10 -5.82 22.50
CA GLN A 36 1.73 -5.62 23.91
C GLN A 36 1.13 -4.22 24.11
N VAL A 37 0.13 -4.09 24.97
CA VAL A 37 -0.43 -2.77 25.32
C VAL A 37 0.68 -1.85 25.87
N GLY A 38 0.67 -0.59 25.40
CA GLY A 38 1.67 0.43 25.71
C GLY A 38 2.89 0.41 24.77
N GLU A 39 3.06 -0.64 23.96
CA GLU A 39 4.13 -0.70 22.97
C GLU A 39 3.73 -0.02 21.65
N THR A 40 4.73 0.37 20.87
CA THR A 40 4.50 1.01 19.57
C THR A 40 4.82 0.04 18.43
N LEU A 41 3.84 -0.17 17.56
CA LEU A 41 4.02 -0.85 16.28
C LEU A 41 4.44 0.16 15.21
N SER A 42 5.31 -0.28 14.31
CA SER A 42 5.74 0.47 13.12
C SER A 42 5.40 -0.31 11.86
N VAL A 43 4.99 0.39 10.79
CA VAL A 43 4.73 -0.21 9.47
C VAL A 43 5.67 0.35 8.40
N ALA A 44 6.30 -0.56 7.66
CA ALA A 44 6.97 -0.23 6.42
C ALA A 44 5.98 -0.32 5.25
N ASP A 45 6.03 0.62 4.30
CA ASP A 45 5.11 0.68 3.16
C ASP A 45 5.27 -0.49 2.17
N GLY A 46 6.35 -1.27 2.27
CA GLY A 46 6.72 -2.29 1.31
C GLY A 46 7.39 -1.72 0.06
N THR A 47 7.45 -2.50 -1.02
CA THR A 47 8.03 -2.08 -2.30
C THR A 47 6.96 -2.05 -3.38
N TRP A 48 6.98 -0.99 -4.18
CA TRP A 48 5.98 -0.73 -5.21
C TRP A 48 6.65 -0.49 -6.55
N ALA A 49 6.15 -1.17 -7.57
CA ALA A 49 6.55 -0.94 -8.94
C ALA A 49 5.58 0.02 -9.62
N GLY A 50 6.11 0.82 -10.54
CA GLY A 50 5.34 1.78 -11.29
C GLY A 50 5.27 3.16 -10.63
N PRO A 51 4.30 3.98 -11.00
CA PRO A 51 4.31 5.43 -10.78
C PRO A 51 3.72 5.85 -9.42
N ALA A 52 3.98 5.10 -8.35
CA ALA A 52 3.54 5.46 -7.01
C ALA A 52 4.12 6.83 -6.61
N ARG A 53 3.30 7.75 -6.11
CA ARG A 53 3.75 9.07 -5.63
C ARG A 53 3.45 9.31 -4.16
N SER A 54 2.40 8.70 -3.64
CA SER A 54 1.99 8.86 -2.25
C SER A 54 1.47 7.55 -1.68
N PHE A 55 1.64 7.41 -0.37
CA PHE A 55 1.16 6.28 0.41
C PHE A 55 0.26 6.82 1.53
N SER A 56 -0.91 6.22 1.67
CA SER A 56 -1.75 6.40 2.85
C SER A 56 -1.83 5.09 3.62
N ARG A 57 -1.93 5.17 4.93
CA ARG A 57 -1.97 4.02 5.84
C ARG A 57 -3.28 4.01 6.59
N GLN A 58 -3.75 2.82 6.93
CA GLN A 58 -4.90 2.61 7.78
C GLN A 58 -4.65 1.37 8.63
N TRP A 59 -4.51 1.56 9.94
CA TRP A 59 -4.41 0.46 10.88
C TRP A 59 -5.77 -0.20 11.07
N LEU A 60 -5.74 -1.51 11.26
CA LEU A 60 -6.90 -2.38 11.42
C LEU A 60 -6.78 -3.12 12.76
N ARG A 61 -7.90 -3.25 13.46
CA ARG A 61 -8.11 -4.12 14.62
C ARG A 61 -9.10 -5.21 14.22
N ASP A 62 -8.68 -6.47 14.27
CA ASP A 62 -9.48 -7.63 13.83
C ASP A 62 -10.10 -7.45 12.44
N GLY A 63 -9.34 -6.81 11.54
CA GLY A 63 -9.77 -6.51 10.18
C GLY A 63 -10.65 -5.26 10.01
N ALA A 64 -11.09 -4.62 11.09
CA ALA A 64 -11.85 -3.38 11.06
C ALA A 64 -10.93 -2.15 11.19
N PRO A 65 -11.17 -1.04 10.46
CA PRO A 65 -10.32 0.14 10.52
C PRO A 65 -10.39 0.83 11.88
N ILE A 66 -9.23 1.12 12.46
CA ILE A 66 -9.10 1.94 13.66
C ILE A 66 -9.21 3.42 13.26
N PRO A 67 -10.21 4.18 13.73
CA PRO A 67 -10.37 5.58 13.38
C PRO A 67 -9.12 6.39 13.70
N SER A 68 -8.75 7.32 12.80
CA SER A 68 -7.60 8.23 12.93
C SER A 68 -6.21 7.56 12.92
N ALA A 69 -6.11 6.23 12.96
CA ALA A 69 -4.85 5.51 12.90
C ALA A 69 -4.37 5.39 11.43
N SER A 70 -3.70 6.46 10.97
CA SER A 70 -3.11 6.56 9.62
C SER A 70 -1.62 6.89 9.62
N GLY A 71 -0.99 6.90 10.80
CA GLY A 71 0.44 7.10 10.98
C GLY A 71 1.26 5.91 10.48
N ALA A 72 2.57 6.15 10.31
CA ALA A 72 3.55 5.07 10.12
C ALA A 72 3.76 4.24 11.39
N THR A 73 3.33 4.77 12.53
CA THR A 73 3.34 4.10 13.83
C THR A 73 1.93 4.07 14.42
N TYR A 74 1.72 3.12 15.32
CA TYR A 74 0.52 2.99 16.11
C TYR A 74 0.90 2.52 17.52
N GLU A 75 0.49 3.29 18.52
CA GLU A 75 0.61 2.91 19.93
C GLU A 75 -0.55 1.99 20.29
N LEU A 76 -0.23 0.83 20.84
CA LEU A 76 -1.21 -0.16 21.29
C LEU A 76 -1.86 0.32 22.57
N VAL A 77 -3.18 0.43 22.55
CA VAL A 77 -3.98 0.85 23.71
C VAL A 77 -4.67 -0.34 24.36
N GLU A 78 -5.18 -0.18 25.58
CA GLU A 78 -5.91 -1.26 26.30
C GLU A 78 -7.04 -1.88 25.47
N GLY A 79 -7.71 -1.09 24.63
CA GLY A 79 -8.76 -1.58 23.74
C GLY A 79 -8.30 -2.49 22.60
N ASP A 80 -6.99 -2.68 22.41
CA ASP A 80 -6.39 -3.62 21.46
C ASP A 80 -6.09 -4.98 22.08
N GLU A 81 -6.17 -5.15 23.40
CA GLU A 81 -5.82 -6.41 24.07
C GLU A 81 -6.62 -7.60 23.50
N GLY A 82 -5.91 -8.68 23.17
CA GLY A 82 -6.45 -9.87 22.54
C GLY A 82 -6.79 -9.73 21.05
N ALA A 83 -6.79 -8.52 20.50
CA ALA A 83 -7.03 -8.27 19.09
C ALA A 83 -5.79 -8.53 18.24
N VAL A 84 -5.99 -8.72 16.95
CA VAL A 84 -4.91 -8.77 15.96
C VAL A 84 -4.84 -7.44 15.21
N ILE A 85 -3.64 -6.87 15.14
CA ILE A 85 -3.40 -5.61 14.45
C ILE A 85 -2.77 -5.86 13.08
N ALA A 86 -3.29 -5.19 12.05
CA ALA A 86 -2.75 -5.16 10.70
C ALA A 86 -2.78 -3.74 10.14
N CYS A 87 -2.10 -3.49 9.03
CA CYS A 87 -2.12 -2.17 8.38
C CYS A 87 -2.31 -2.33 6.87
N VAL A 88 -3.20 -1.51 6.32
CA VAL A 88 -3.42 -1.39 4.87
C VAL A 88 -2.69 -0.17 4.36
N VAL A 89 -1.77 -0.38 3.43
CA VAL A 89 -1.05 0.68 2.71
C VAL A 89 -1.68 0.84 1.34
N THR A 90 -2.11 2.06 1.02
CA THR A 90 -2.66 2.42 -0.28
C THR A 90 -1.68 3.30 -1.02
N ALA A 91 -1.10 2.78 -2.10
CA ALA A 91 -0.28 3.56 -3.02
C ALA A 91 -1.19 4.26 -4.04
N THR A 92 -0.90 5.53 -4.32
CA THR A 92 -1.63 6.32 -5.34
C THR A 92 -0.68 6.75 -6.46
N ALA A 93 -1.08 6.49 -7.71
CA ALA A 93 -0.34 6.89 -8.90
C ALA A 93 -0.55 8.38 -9.23
N ASN A 94 0.46 9.02 -9.86
CA ASN A 94 0.32 10.40 -10.35
C ASN A 94 -0.82 10.53 -11.37
N ALA A 95 -1.54 11.65 -11.29
CA ALA A 95 -2.67 11.94 -12.18
C ALA A 95 -2.29 12.27 -13.64
N ASN A 96 -0.99 12.44 -13.96
CA ASN A 96 -0.54 12.96 -15.25
C ASN A 96 -0.02 11.87 -16.22
N ILE A 97 -0.36 10.60 -16.00
CA ILE A 97 0.06 9.47 -16.85
C ILE A 97 -1.13 8.54 -17.14
N ALA A 98 -0.95 7.60 -18.07
CA ALA A 98 -1.91 6.51 -18.27
C ALA A 98 -2.04 5.69 -16.97
N GLY A 99 -3.24 5.63 -16.38
CA GLY A 99 -3.46 5.11 -15.02
C GLY A 99 -3.51 6.19 -13.93
N ALA A 100 -3.72 7.45 -14.33
CA ALA A 100 -3.96 8.60 -13.47
C ALA A 100 -4.90 8.29 -12.30
N GLY A 101 -4.43 8.51 -11.07
CA GLY A 101 -5.23 8.32 -9.87
C GLY A 101 -5.52 6.85 -9.51
N ALA A 102 -4.87 5.88 -10.18
CA ALA A 102 -4.97 4.48 -9.78
C ALA A 102 -4.49 4.32 -8.33
N GLN A 103 -5.30 3.66 -7.52
CA GLN A 103 -4.96 3.29 -6.16
C GLN A 103 -4.82 1.78 -6.07
N VAL A 104 -3.74 1.33 -5.43
CA VAL A 104 -3.52 -0.09 -5.16
C VAL A 104 -3.28 -0.25 -3.68
N LYS A 105 -4.02 -1.18 -3.07
CA LYS A 105 -3.91 -1.51 -1.65
C LYS A 105 -3.06 -2.76 -1.47
N ALA A 106 -2.27 -2.78 -0.42
CA ALA A 106 -1.58 -3.95 0.09
C ALA A 106 -1.73 -4.00 1.61
N THR A 107 -1.92 -5.20 2.15
CA THR A 107 -2.08 -5.41 3.59
C THR A 107 -0.79 -6.00 4.15
N SER A 108 -0.39 -5.56 5.34
CA SER A 108 0.76 -6.08 6.05
C SER A 108 0.53 -7.49 6.60
N ASN A 109 1.59 -8.09 7.18
CA ASN A 109 1.40 -9.14 8.17
C ASN A 109 0.51 -8.64 9.32
N ALA A 110 -0.26 -9.55 9.88
CA ALA A 110 -0.93 -9.36 11.16
C ALA A 110 0.06 -9.59 12.31
N THR A 111 -0.14 -8.91 13.43
CA THR A 111 0.56 -9.20 14.68
C THR A 111 0.06 -10.52 15.30
N ALA A 112 0.78 -11.01 16.32
CA ALA A 112 0.16 -11.89 17.30
C ALA A 112 -0.99 -11.15 18.03
N PRO A 113 -1.91 -11.86 18.70
CA PRO A 113 -2.86 -11.23 19.61
C PRO A 113 -2.12 -10.32 20.59
N ILE A 114 -2.61 -9.09 20.79
CA ILE A 114 -1.95 -8.14 21.68
C ILE A 114 -2.04 -8.62 23.14
N GLU A 115 -0.91 -8.70 23.82
CA GLU A 115 -0.82 -9.05 25.23
C GLU A 115 -1.13 -7.84 26.13
N ALA A 116 -1.63 -8.11 27.34
CA ALA A 116 -1.83 -7.09 28.36
C ALA A 116 -0.52 -6.36 28.70
N ALA A 117 -0.62 -5.14 29.22
CA ALA A 117 0.55 -4.41 29.70
C ALA A 117 1.26 -5.21 30.82
N ALA A 118 2.60 -5.16 30.80
CA ALA A 118 3.45 -5.79 31.80
C ALA A 118 3.32 -5.16 33.20
#